data_AF-A0A5M8PT97-F1
#
_entry.id   AF-A0A5M8PT97-F1
#
_cell.length_a   1.000
_cell.length_b   1.000
_cell.length_c   1.000
_cell.angle_alpha   90.00
_cell.angle_beta   90.00
_cell.angle_gamma   90.00
#
_symmetry.space_group_name_H-M   'P 1'
#
loop_
_entity.id
_entity.type
_entity.pdbx_description
1 polymer ?
#
loop_
_entity_poly.entity_id
_entity_poly.type
_entity_poly.pdbx_seq_one_letter_code
_entity_poly.pdbx_strand_id
1 'polypeptide(L)'
;MRAFSLSMIATLVLSAAEASAMPVSSSSLVPRSQCANAPSTVAGTPLGRRDIITARSLNPSHPRAIANTVWCAPHSQTYVIITLTRQIAAPIILQLLDDAHSTVLGHIAIHGDGLIFDGQFNWAGAAGLMLKTANANNHQQTWGVLAAALEALLEFMRQNQMVAGAAIFSIFDGRNLVGLGSIG
;
A
#
# COMPACT_ATOMS: atom_id res chain seq x y z
N MET A 1 -49.13 69.56 14.40
CA MET A 1 -47.98 68.63 14.43
C MET A 1 -48.55 67.25 14.74
N ARG A 2 -48.94 66.39 13.78
CA ARG A 2 -48.11 65.50 12.92
C ARG A 2 -46.95 64.81 13.66
N ALA A 3 -47.12 63.51 13.95
CA ALA A 3 -46.15 62.39 13.82
C ALA A 3 -46.65 61.22 14.71
N PHE A 4 -47.18 60.14 14.13
CA PHE A 4 -46.46 58.91 13.75
C PHE A 4 -45.80 58.16 14.92
N SER A 5 -46.31 56.97 15.22
CA SER A 5 -45.51 55.83 15.71
C SER A 5 -46.21 54.52 15.32
N LEU A 6 -45.83 54.03 14.14
CA LEU A 6 -46.07 52.69 13.59
C LEU A 6 -45.48 51.63 14.55
N SER A 7 -46.23 50.60 14.91
CA SER A 7 -46.17 49.25 14.31
C SER A 7 -44.76 48.64 14.24
N MET A 8 -44.49 47.66 15.12
CA MET A 8 -43.55 46.56 14.88
C MET A 8 -43.97 45.35 15.73
N ILE A 9 -45.13 44.80 15.40
CA ILE A 9 -45.41 43.38 15.61
C ILE A 9 -44.92 42.70 14.33
N ALA A 10 -43.69 42.20 14.34
CA ALA A 10 -43.09 41.46 13.22
C ALA A 10 -42.50 40.14 13.75
N THR A 11 -43.37 39.14 13.79
CA THR A 11 -43.11 37.76 13.33
C THR A 11 -41.79 37.12 13.75
N LEU A 12 -41.77 36.58 14.98
CA LEU A 12 -40.77 35.60 15.44
C LEU A 12 -41.29 34.17 15.18
N VAL A 13 -41.53 33.84 13.91
CA VAL A 13 -41.84 32.47 13.48
C VAL A 13 -41.23 32.28 12.10
N LEU A 14 -40.01 31.75 12.03
CA LEU A 14 -39.53 30.87 10.96
C LEU A 14 -38.07 30.51 11.25
N SER A 15 -37.84 29.51 12.09
CA SER A 15 -36.52 28.87 12.22
C SER A 15 -36.69 27.39 12.59
N ALA A 16 -37.53 26.67 11.85
CA ALA A 16 -37.45 25.21 11.79
C ALA A 16 -36.64 24.88 10.53
N ALA A 17 -35.32 24.87 10.65
CA ALA A 17 -34.47 24.25 9.64
C ALA A 17 -34.65 22.74 9.79
N GLU A 18 -35.49 22.14 8.96
CA GLU A 18 -35.57 20.69 8.83
C GLU A 18 -34.24 20.18 8.28
N ALA A 19 -33.38 19.72 9.19
CA ALA A 19 -32.21 18.93 8.86
C ALA A 19 -32.69 17.59 8.29
N SER A 20 -32.96 17.58 6.99
CA SER A 20 -33.15 16.39 6.19
C SER A 20 -31.82 15.64 6.17
N ALA A 21 -31.66 14.71 7.11
CA ALA A 21 -30.60 13.71 7.06
C ALA A 21 -30.85 12.82 5.85
N MET A 22 -30.24 13.18 4.72
CA MET A 22 -30.23 12.31 3.55
C MET A 22 -29.47 11.04 3.89
N PRO A 23 -30.05 9.83 3.72
CA PRO A 23 -29.29 8.61 3.80
C PRO A 23 -28.28 8.63 2.65
N VAL A 24 -26.99 8.73 2.98
CA VAL A 24 -25.91 8.55 2.01
C VAL A 24 -26.04 7.16 1.43
N SER A 25 -26.65 7.09 0.24
CA SER A 25 -27.00 5.84 -0.40
C SER A 25 -25.80 5.31 -1.16
N SER A 26 -25.52 4.04 -0.92
CA SER A 26 -24.50 3.18 -1.52
C SER A 26 -23.03 3.54 -1.22
N SER A 27 -22.48 2.86 -0.20
CA SER A 27 -21.09 2.42 -0.30
C SER A 27 -20.97 1.57 -1.57
N SER A 28 -20.37 2.14 -2.62
CA SER A 28 -19.86 1.35 -3.73
C SER A 28 -18.81 0.40 -3.16
N LEU A 29 -19.21 -0.86 -2.96
CA LEU A 29 -18.28 -1.94 -2.64
C LEU A 29 -17.44 -2.17 -3.89
N VAL A 30 -16.42 -1.35 -4.10
CA VAL A 30 -15.33 -1.69 -5.02
C VAL A 30 -14.79 -3.04 -4.52
N PRO A 31 -14.81 -4.10 -5.34
CA PRO A 31 -14.26 -5.38 -4.94
C PRO A 31 -12.79 -5.15 -4.55
N ARG A 32 -12.48 -5.30 -3.27
CA ARG A 32 -11.08 -5.25 -2.85
C ARG A 32 -10.42 -6.53 -3.31
N SER A 33 -9.29 -6.38 -4.00
CA SER A 33 -8.48 -7.53 -4.40
C SER A 33 -8.04 -8.32 -3.17
N GLN A 34 -8.10 -9.64 -3.28
CA GLN A 34 -7.57 -10.56 -2.28
C GLN A 34 -6.05 -10.67 -2.45
N CYS A 35 -5.35 -10.92 -1.35
CA CYS A 35 -3.91 -11.15 -1.35
C CYS A 35 -3.60 -12.51 -2.00
N ALA A 36 -2.69 -12.57 -2.96
CA ALA A 36 -2.30 -13.83 -3.59
C ALA A 36 -1.64 -14.81 -2.60
N ASN A 37 -0.94 -14.30 -1.58
CA ASN A 37 -0.33 -15.08 -0.51
C ASN A 37 -1.25 -15.37 0.68
N ALA A 38 -2.47 -14.85 0.67
CA ALA A 38 -3.49 -15.10 1.68
C ALA A 38 -4.87 -14.94 1.02
N PRO A 39 -5.34 -15.94 0.25
CA PRO A 39 -6.51 -15.79 -0.62
C PRO A 39 -7.81 -15.43 0.12
N SER A 40 -7.92 -15.79 1.41
CA SER A 40 -9.05 -15.42 2.26
C SER A 40 -8.97 -13.99 2.79
N THR A 41 -7.84 -13.31 2.61
CA THR A 41 -7.56 -12.01 3.18
C THR A 41 -7.69 -10.91 2.13
N VAL A 42 -8.43 -9.87 2.52
CA VAL A 42 -8.62 -8.68 1.72
C VAL A 42 -7.40 -7.77 1.86
N ALA A 43 -6.85 -7.27 0.74
CA ALA A 43 -5.70 -6.37 0.79
C ALA A 43 -5.98 -5.13 1.67
N GLY A 44 -4.97 -4.74 2.46
CA GLY A 44 -5.10 -3.67 3.45
C GLY A 44 -5.67 -4.11 4.80
N THR A 45 -5.94 -5.40 5.01
CA THR A 45 -6.31 -5.93 6.33
C THR A 45 -5.10 -6.58 7.00
N PRO A 46 -4.91 -6.42 8.32
CA PRO A 46 -3.78 -7.02 9.02
C PRO A 46 -3.77 -8.54 8.86
N LEU A 47 -2.67 -9.08 8.33
CA LEU A 47 -2.49 -10.53 8.22
C LEU A 47 -2.09 -11.13 9.57
N GLY A 48 -2.94 -12.00 10.11
CA GLY A 48 -2.62 -12.83 11.25
C GLY A 48 -1.60 -13.92 10.88
N ARG A 49 -0.80 -14.38 11.85
CA ARG A 49 0.21 -15.43 11.63
C ARG A 49 -0.40 -16.74 11.09
N ARG A 50 -1.67 -16.99 11.38
CA ARG A 50 -2.41 -18.20 10.96
C ARG A 50 -3.03 -18.07 9.57
N ASP A 51 -3.12 -16.85 9.04
CA ASP A 51 -3.74 -16.56 7.74
C ASP A 51 -2.72 -16.71 6.59
N ILE A 52 -1.44 -16.78 6.93
CA ILE A 52 -0.36 -17.13 6.00
C ILE A 52 -0.45 -18.63 5.74
N ILE A 53 -1.37 -19.00 4.86
CA ILE A 53 -1.28 -20.29 4.20
C ILE A 53 -0.04 -20.18 3.31
N THR A 54 1.03 -20.93 3.64
CA THR A 54 2.12 -21.24 2.70
C THR A 54 1.44 -21.54 1.37
N ALA A 55 1.48 -20.59 0.43
CA ALA A 55 0.75 -20.69 -0.82
C ALA A 55 1.35 -21.90 -1.54
N ARG A 56 0.72 -23.05 -1.32
CA ARG A 56 1.23 -24.34 -1.76
C ARG A 56 1.06 -24.32 -3.25
N SER A 57 2.16 -24.03 -3.94
CA SER A 57 2.35 -24.18 -5.37
C SER A 57 1.08 -23.79 -6.15
N LEU A 58 0.90 -22.48 -6.40
CA LEU A 58 0.14 -22.10 -7.59
C LEU A 58 0.78 -22.86 -8.75
N ASN A 59 0.07 -23.87 -9.26
CA ASN A 59 0.51 -24.63 -10.42
C ASN A 59 0.99 -23.64 -11.48
N PRO A 60 2.18 -23.83 -12.07
CA PRO A 60 2.67 -22.96 -13.13
C PRO A 60 1.90 -23.28 -14.40
N SER A 61 0.61 -22.96 -14.43
CA SER A 61 -0.20 -23.00 -15.64
C SER A 61 0.21 -21.81 -16.51
N HIS A 62 1.31 -22.02 -17.23
CA HIS A 62 1.76 -21.29 -18.41
C HIS A 62 2.13 -19.80 -18.24
N PRO A 63 3.16 -19.33 -18.97
CA PRO A 63 3.58 -17.92 -18.95
C PRO A 63 2.57 -17.09 -19.73
N ARG A 64 1.51 -16.59 -19.07
CA ARG A 64 0.61 -15.61 -19.68
C ARG A 64 0.31 -14.48 -18.71
N ALA A 65 0.89 -13.32 -19.05
CA ALA A 65 0.89 -12.01 -18.37
C ALA A 65 1.58 -12.03 -17.00
N ILE A 66 2.63 -11.24 -16.72
CA ILE A 66 2.60 -9.77 -16.51
C ILE A 66 1.27 -9.29 -15.90
N ALA A 67 0.61 -10.11 -15.08
CA ALA A 67 -0.56 -9.69 -14.34
C ALA A 67 -0.12 -9.00 -13.05
N ASN A 68 -0.76 -7.88 -12.73
CA ASN A 68 -0.57 -7.20 -11.46
C ASN A 68 -0.92 -8.15 -10.31
N THR A 69 0.08 -8.53 -9.52
CA THR A 69 -0.09 -9.46 -8.40
C THR A 69 -0.16 -8.68 -7.11
N VAL A 70 -1.23 -8.88 -6.34
CA VAL A 70 -1.39 -8.26 -5.03
C VAL A 70 -0.78 -9.18 -3.97
N TRP A 71 0.20 -8.68 -3.22
CA TRP A 71 0.91 -9.44 -2.19
C TRP A 71 0.93 -8.66 -0.88
N CYS A 72 0.46 -9.29 0.19
CA CYS A 72 0.24 -8.62 1.46
C CYS A 72 1.36 -8.91 2.44
N ALA A 73 1.82 -7.88 3.16
CA ALA A 73 2.84 -8.02 4.17
C ALA A 73 2.25 -8.63 5.44
N PRO A 74 2.99 -9.53 6.12
CA PRO A 74 2.52 -10.10 7.37
C PRO A 74 2.37 -9.01 8.44
N HIS A 75 1.42 -9.20 9.36
CA HIS A 75 1.26 -8.37 10.58
C HIS A 75 1.06 -6.87 10.36
N SER A 76 0.71 -6.44 9.16
CA SER A 76 0.48 -5.04 8.82
C SER A 76 -0.68 -4.88 7.85
N GLN A 77 -1.15 -3.64 7.68
CA GLN A 77 -2.08 -3.29 6.61
C GLN A 77 -1.36 -2.99 5.30
N THR A 78 -0.04 -3.17 5.26
CA THR A 78 0.77 -2.88 4.09
C THR A 78 0.67 -4.01 3.07
N TYR A 79 0.55 -3.65 1.81
CA TYR A 79 0.61 -4.59 0.70
C TYR A 79 1.23 -3.93 -0.53
N VAL A 80 1.72 -4.77 -1.44
CA VAL A 80 2.29 -4.34 -2.71
C VAL A 80 1.48 -4.88 -3.89
N ILE A 81 1.38 -4.08 -4.93
CA ILE A 81 0.89 -4.53 -6.25
C ILE A 81 2.12 -4.61 -7.15
N ILE A 82 2.45 -5.81 -7.61
CA ILE A 82 3.70 -6.14 -8.29
C ILE A 82 3.43 -6.40 -9.77
N THR A 83 4.23 -5.80 -10.63
CA THR A 83 4.26 -6.08 -12.07
C THR A 83 5.69 -6.43 -12.47
N LEU A 84 5.93 -7.72 -12.76
CA LEU A 84 7.22 -8.19 -13.28
C LEU A 84 7.46 -7.65 -14.69
N THR A 85 8.63 -7.07 -14.95
CA THR A 85 8.95 -6.45 -16.24
C THR A 85 9.94 -7.27 -17.06
N ARG A 86 10.96 -7.85 -16.41
CA ARG A 86 11.91 -8.77 -17.02
C ARG A 86 12.43 -9.76 -15.99
N GLN A 87 12.76 -10.97 -16.42
CA GLN A 87 13.41 -11.95 -15.57
C GLN A 87 14.87 -11.55 -15.31
N ILE A 88 15.31 -11.69 -14.07
CA ILE A 88 16.71 -11.52 -13.64
C ILE A 88 17.04 -12.73 -12.75
N ALA A 89 18.31 -13.11 -12.65
CA ALA A 89 18.72 -14.20 -11.77
C ALA A 89 18.22 -13.96 -10.33
N ALA A 90 17.34 -14.86 -9.85
CA ALA A 90 16.70 -14.75 -8.55
C ALA A 90 17.68 -14.48 -7.39
N PRO A 91 18.86 -15.13 -7.29
CA PRO A 91 19.79 -14.89 -6.19
C PRO A 91 20.20 -13.43 -6.04
N ILE A 92 20.41 -12.70 -7.14
CA ILE A 92 20.87 -11.31 -7.09
C ILE A 92 19.72 -10.37 -6.68
N ILE A 93 18.49 -10.63 -7.15
CA ILE A 93 17.30 -9.86 -6.74
C ILE A 93 16.98 -10.10 -5.25
N LEU A 94 17.06 -11.36 -4.81
CA LEU A 94 16.79 -11.71 -3.42
C LEU A 94 17.83 -11.08 -2.49
N GLN A 95 19.12 -11.11 -2.85
CA GLN A 95 20.16 -10.45 -2.08
C GLN A 95 19.93 -8.93 -1.99
N LEU A 96 19.62 -8.27 -3.11
CA LEU A 96 19.31 -6.83 -3.12
C LEU A 96 18.14 -6.48 -2.17
N LEU A 97 17.10 -7.30 -2.15
CA LEU A 97 15.94 -7.12 -1.28
C LEU A 97 16.26 -7.41 0.20
N ASP A 98 16.99 -8.49 0.49
CA ASP A 98 17.42 -8.84 1.85
C ASP A 98 18.32 -7.75 2.46
N ASP A 99 19.28 -7.24 1.69
CA ASP A 99 20.19 -6.17 2.12
C ASP A 99 19.44 -4.85 2.39
N ALA A 100 18.54 -4.47 1.47
CA ALA A 100 17.71 -3.28 1.62
C ALA A 100 16.78 -3.39 2.83
N HIS A 101 16.09 -4.53 2.99
CA HIS A 101 15.17 -4.78 4.09
C HIS A 101 15.91 -4.76 5.44
N SER A 102 17.06 -5.42 5.52
CA SER A 102 17.92 -5.42 6.73
C SER A 102 18.39 -4.02 7.09
N THR A 103 18.72 -3.19 6.10
CA THR A 103 19.12 -1.80 6.30
C THR A 103 17.96 -0.97 6.86
N VAL A 104 16.76 -1.11 6.29
CA VAL A 104 15.56 -0.41 6.78
C VAL A 104 15.23 -0.83 8.21
N LEU A 105 15.26 -2.13 8.52
CA LEU A 105 15.05 -2.61 9.89
C LEU A 105 16.13 -2.12 10.85
N GLY A 106 17.39 -2.05 10.41
CA GLY A 106 18.49 -1.47 11.17
C GLY A 106 18.25 0.02 11.49
N HIS A 107 17.78 0.80 10.51
CA HIS A 107 17.38 2.18 10.73
C HIS A 107 16.27 2.28 11.80
N ILE A 108 15.20 1.48 11.66
CA ILE A 108 14.09 1.48 12.64
C ILE A 108 14.57 1.11 14.04
N ALA A 109 15.48 0.13 14.16
CA ALA A 109 16.01 -0.28 15.45
C ALA A 109 16.83 0.81 16.14
N ILE A 110 17.58 1.62 15.37
CA ILE A 110 18.49 2.64 15.91
C ILE A 110 17.78 3.99 16.10
N HIS A 111 16.95 4.39 15.15
CA HIS A 111 16.35 5.73 15.05
C HIS A 111 14.84 5.74 15.25
N GLY A 112 14.19 4.58 15.34
CA GLY A 112 12.75 4.45 15.37
C GLY A 112 12.11 4.47 13.98
N ASP A 113 10.80 4.21 13.95
CA ASP A 113 10.00 4.46 12.76
C ASP A 113 9.75 5.97 12.60
N GLY A 114 9.50 6.38 11.35
CA GLY A 114 9.27 7.76 11.00
C GLY A 114 9.23 7.94 9.50
N LEU A 115 9.13 9.19 9.07
CA LEU A 115 9.11 9.53 7.66
C LEU A 115 10.45 9.23 7.00
N ILE A 116 10.39 8.71 5.79
CA ILE A 116 11.57 8.65 4.92
C ILE A 116 11.88 10.08 4.48
N PHE A 117 13.09 10.56 4.80
CA PHE A 117 13.54 11.88 4.42
C PHE A 117 13.53 12.04 2.89
N ASP A 118 13.12 13.22 2.41
CA ASP A 118 12.84 13.51 1.00
C ASP A 118 11.84 12.57 0.30
N GLY A 119 11.18 11.68 1.07
CA GLY A 119 10.21 10.73 0.56
C GLY A 119 10.78 9.72 -0.43
N GLN A 120 12.09 9.46 -0.41
CA GLN A 120 12.75 8.58 -1.36
C GLN A 120 13.70 7.61 -0.67
N PHE A 121 13.72 6.37 -1.12
CA PHE A 121 14.67 5.36 -0.71
C PHE A 121 15.32 4.75 -1.95
N ASN A 122 16.65 4.80 -2.03
CA ASN A 122 17.41 4.23 -3.12
C ASN A 122 18.48 3.30 -2.53
N TRP A 123 18.53 2.06 -3.01
CA TRP A 123 19.48 1.07 -2.56
C TRP A 123 20.16 0.40 -3.76
N ALA A 124 21.49 0.54 -3.83
CA ALA A 124 22.30 -0.04 -4.88
C ALA A 124 22.71 -1.46 -4.50
N GLY A 125 22.53 -2.40 -5.42
CA GLY A 125 22.97 -3.78 -5.29
C GLY A 125 24.14 -4.12 -6.20
N ALA A 126 24.46 -5.41 -6.26
CA ALA A 126 25.44 -5.93 -7.19
C ALA A 126 25.01 -5.79 -8.66
N ALA A 127 25.98 -5.87 -9.58
CA ALA A 127 25.75 -5.89 -11.02
C ALA A 127 24.96 -4.69 -11.58
N GLY A 128 24.99 -3.53 -10.89
CA GLY A 128 24.29 -2.33 -11.30
C GLY A 128 22.77 -2.36 -11.05
N LEU A 129 22.27 -3.38 -10.36
CA LEU A 129 20.87 -3.41 -9.94
C LEU A 129 20.59 -2.34 -8.89
N MET A 130 19.39 -1.81 -8.92
CA MET A 130 18.97 -0.81 -7.95
C MET A 130 17.52 -1.04 -7.54
N LEU A 131 17.26 -0.86 -6.26
CA LEU A 131 15.93 -0.71 -5.70
C LEU A 131 15.67 0.78 -5.49
N LYS A 132 14.53 1.27 -5.97
CA LYS A 132 14.08 2.64 -5.75
C LYS A 132 12.65 2.64 -5.26
N THR A 133 12.36 3.45 -4.25
CA THR A 133 10.99 3.82 -3.89
C THR A 133 10.88 5.33 -3.70
N ALA A 134 9.69 5.85 -3.97
CA ALA A 134 9.36 7.25 -3.77
C ALA A 134 7.91 7.38 -3.26
N ASN A 135 7.66 8.42 -2.47
CA ASN A 135 6.32 8.82 -2.04
C ASN A 135 5.38 8.99 -3.24
N ALA A 136 4.14 8.53 -3.09
CA ALA A 136 3.10 8.70 -4.08
C ALA A 136 2.11 9.78 -3.64
N ASN A 137 1.80 10.74 -4.53
CA ASN A 137 0.70 11.70 -4.35
C ASN A 137 0.69 12.44 -2.99
N ASN A 138 1.87 12.86 -2.49
CA ASN A 138 2.05 13.49 -1.18
C ASN A 138 1.60 12.64 0.03
N HIS A 139 1.28 11.37 -0.18
CA HIS A 139 1.19 10.42 0.92
C HIS A 139 2.60 10.09 1.38
N GLN A 140 2.74 10.07 2.71
CA GLN A 140 4.02 9.93 3.37
C GLN A 140 4.34 8.45 3.58
N GLN A 141 5.44 7.99 2.96
CA GLN A 141 6.04 6.68 3.25
C GLN A 141 6.86 6.76 4.53
N THR A 142 6.61 5.83 5.45
CA THR A 142 7.44 5.63 6.64
C THR A 142 8.43 4.49 6.45
N TRP A 143 9.45 4.43 7.31
CA TRP A 143 10.39 3.32 7.35
C TRP A 143 9.69 1.98 7.62
N GLY A 144 8.73 1.94 8.54
CA GLY A 144 7.95 0.75 8.87
C GLY A 144 7.11 0.25 7.70
N VAL A 145 6.46 1.15 6.96
CA VAL A 145 5.72 0.78 5.76
C VAL A 145 6.65 0.29 4.65
N LEU A 146 7.81 0.91 4.47
CA LEU A 146 8.81 0.41 3.52
C LEU A 146 9.32 -0.98 3.93
N ALA A 147 9.58 -1.23 5.22
CA ALA A 147 10.03 -2.53 5.71
C ALA A 147 9.02 -3.63 5.34
N ALA A 148 7.74 -3.42 5.68
CA ALA A 148 6.66 -4.34 5.36
C ALA A 148 6.49 -4.56 3.85
N ALA A 149 6.64 -3.50 3.04
CA ALA A 149 6.57 -3.61 1.58
C ALA A 149 7.73 -4.43 1.00
N LEU A 150 8.96 -4.25 1.52
CA LEU A 150 10.13 -5.03 1.10
C LEU A 150 10.01 -6.49 1.52
N GLU A 151 9.50 -6.77 2.72
CA GLU A 151 9.21 -8.13 3.17
C GLU A 151 8.20 -8.83 2.25
N ALA A 152 7.11 -8.15 1.88
CA ALA A 152 6.11 -8.66 0.95
C ALA A 152 6.72 -8.95 -0.43
N LEU A 153 7.51 -8.02 -0.98
CA LEU A 153 8.16 -8.18 -2.28
C LEU A 153 9.21 -9.30 -2.28
N LEU A 154 10.02 -9.38 -1.23
CA LEU A 154 11.00 -10.43 -1.01
C LEU A 154 10.34 -11.81 -0.97
N GLU A 155 9.26 -11.95 -0.21
CA GLU A 155 8.55 -13.22 -0.10
C GLU A 155 7.89 -13.62 -1.42
N PHE A 156 7.33 -12.66 -2.16
CA PHE A 156 6.84 -12.92 -3.52
C PHE A 156 7.94 -13.46 -4.43
N MET A 157 9.11 -12.80 -4.48
CA MET A 157 10.24 -13.23 -5.31
C MET A 157 10.79 -14.60 -4.87
N ARG A 158 10.80 -14.86 -3.56
CA ARG A 158 11.26 -16.13 -2.98
C ARG A 158 10.31 -17.28 -3.29
N GLN A 159 9.00 -17.06 -3.25
CA GLN A 159 8.02 -18.10 -3.61
C GLN A 159 7.95 -18.33 -5.12
N ASN A 160 8.34 -17.34 -5.93
CA ASN A 160 8.24 -17.38 -7.39
C ASN A 160 9.61 -17.34 -8.08
N GLN A 161 10.62 -18.04 -7.56
CA GLN A 161 12.02 -17.95 -8.02
C GLN A 161 12.20 -18.12 -9.54
N MET A 162 11.37 -18.96 -10.19
CA MET A 162 11.43 -19.18 -11.64
C MET A 162 11.10 -17.94 -12.47
N VAL A 163 10.37 -16.97 -11.90
CA VAL A 163 9.96 -15.72 -12.57
C VAL A 163 10.44 -14.47 -11.83
N ALA A 164 11.28 -14.63 -10.80
CA ALA A 164 11.87 -13.51 -10.09
C ALA A 164 12.65 -12.60 -11.06
N GLY A 165 12.65 -11.30 -10.79
CA GLY A 165 13.25 -10.37 -11.72
C GLY A 165 13.01 -8.92 -11.40
N ALA A 166 13.24 -8.09 -12.41
CA ALA A 166 12.91 -6.68 -12.34
C ALA A 166 11.39 -6.52 -12.22
N ALA A 167 10.97 -5.54 -11.44
CA ALA A 167 9.56 -5.24 -11.24
C ALA A 167 9.37 -3.73 -11.06
N ILE A 168 8.18 -3.27 -11.43
CA ILE A 168 7.60 -2.05 -10.88
C ILE A 168 6.53 -2.46 -9.87
N PHE A 169 6.36 -1.67 -8.83
CA PHE A 169 5.38 -1.97 -7.80
C PHE A 169 4.81 -0.71 -7.15
N SER A 170 3.60 -0.85 -6.62
CA SER A 170 2.94 0.17 -5.82
C SER A 170 2.83 -0.30 -4.37
N ILE A 171 3.04 0.60 -3.42
CA ILE A 171 3.02 0.34 -1.98
C ILE A 171 1.78 0.99 -1.40
N PHE A 172 0.92 0.17 -0.80
CA PHE A 172 -0.28 0.61 -0.11
C PHE A 172 -0.16 0.35 1.38
N ASP A 173 -0.71 1.26 2.17
CA ASP A 173 -0.97 1.04 3.59
C ASP A 173 -2.47 1.24 3.87
N GLY A 174 -3.15 0.15 4.21
CA GLY A 174 -4.60 0.11 4.32
C GLY A 174 -5.29 0.39 2.98
N ARG A 175 -5.79 1.62 2.78
CA ARG A 175 -6.42 2.04 1.51
C ARG A 175 -5.62 3.09 0.75
N ASN A 176 -4.51 3.56 1.33
CA ASN A 176 -3.77 4.68 0.80
C ASN A 176 -2.59 4.17 -0.03
N LEU A 177 -2.45 4.65 -1.26
CA LEU A 177 -1.22 4.50 -2.01
C LEU A 177 -0.19 5.45 -1.40
N VAL A 178 0.83 4.89 -0.75
CA VAL A 178 1.85 5.68 -0.04
C VAL A 178 3.16 5.77 -0.80
N GLY A 179 3.43 4.82 -1.71
CA GLY A 179 4.69 4.81 -2.46
C GLY A 179 4.60 4.07 -3.78
N LEU A 180 5.54 4.39 -4.66
CA LEU A 180 5.82 3.68 -5.90
C LEU A 180 7.26 3.20 -5.86
N GLY A 181 7.55 2.07 -6.51
CA GLY A 181 8.88 1.52 -6.55
C GLY A 181 9.21 0.77 -7.81
N SER A 182 10.51 0.57 -8.00
CA SER A 182 11.08 -0.27 -9.04
C SER A 182 12.30 -0.99 -8.51
N ILE A 183 12.53 -2.20 -9.02
CA ILE A 183 13.70 -3.01 -8.76
C ILE A 183 14.20 -3.60 -10.08
N GLY A 184 15.51 -3.66 -10.25
CA GLY A 184 16.15 -4.42 -11.33
C GLY A 184 17.22 -3.65 -12.07
#